data_AF-A0A142Y707-F1
#
_entry.id   AF-A0A142Y707-F1
#
_cell.length_a   1.000
_cell.length_b   1.000
_cell.length_c   1.000
_cell.angle_alpha   90.00
_cell.angle_beta   90.00
_cell.angle_gamma   90.00
#
_symmetry.space_group_name_H-M   'P 1'
#
loop_
_entity.id
_entity.type
_entity.pdbx_description
1 polymer ?
#
loop_
_entity_poly.entity_id
_entity_poly.type
_entity_poly.pdbx_seq_one_letter_code
_entity_poly.pdbx_strand_id
1 'polypeptide(L)'
;MLNSKSFCVAFLFVFLSGSVGLTQEGNSRLIDEWETAKKVYFARVEQSIKEVTNQLDQLEKSIREAGDLQELRKLKDERSSFAESGTLPTKVSRASYDSLRKTASEDLTKTKKSLILRLLEAKEDDLAQRIDMEFQELSDVLMSDILARWNTARMQHEEEVESAKSLILVQLAKKEDQARENAAPSVVEEIKTSRQLFLEKGVIPRGISPAAYEAQLAKANEKLEQVNKALVRTLLIAKRDDKAKEVSQLLDKSTAGPAKAGQTSSPQQRRVWDNQTYSTKISQQNGDNWVEVRYSGKLERKVRKVAETDQYIEILLLDRQHLMRLYKDHADIYINGKWGWVANGKWVD
;
A
#
# COMPACT_ATOMS: atom_id res chain seq x y z
N MET A 1 9.27 22.86 17.12
CA MET A 1 10.08 21.65 17.34
C MET A 1 9.17 20.60 17.94
N LEU A 2 8.59 19.73 17.11
CA LEU A 2 7.74 18.62 17.55
C LEU A 2 8.65 17.44 17.91
N ASN A 3 8.47 16.88 19.12
CA ASN A 3 9.18 15.71 19.62
C ASN A 3 8.75 14.45 18.82
N SER A 4 9.39 14.20 17.68
CA SER A 4 9.18 13.00 16.85
C SER A 4 9.79 11.72 17.44
N LYS A 5 10.47 11.81 18.59
CA LYS A 5 11.17 10.66 19.22
C LYS A 5 10.23 9.65 19.89
N SER A 6 8.95 9.98 20.11
CA SER A 6 8.09 9.17 20.97
C SER A 6 7.15 8.19 20.26
N PHE A 7 6.87 8.35 18.96
CA PHE A 7 5.76 7.62 18.34
C PHE A 7 6.09 6.19 17.87
N CYS A 8 7.32 5.94 17.38
CA CYS A 8 7.71 4.59 16.92
C CYS A 8 8.18 3.64 18.04
N VAL A 9 8.70 4.17 19.16
CA VAL A 9 9.27 3.33 20.24
C VAL A 9 8.20 2.91 21.26
N ALA A 10 7.18 3.74 21.48
CA ALA A 10 6.16 3.49 22.50
C ALA A 10 5.24 2.29 22.19
N PHE A 11 4.99 1.98 20.90
CA PHE A 11 4.13 0.86 20.52
C PHE A 11 4.77 -0.52 20.74
N LEU A 12 6.10 -0.58 20.87
CA LEU A 12 6.86 -1.84 20.95
C LEU A 12 7.02 -2.40 22.37
N PHE A 13 6.85 -1.57 23.41
CA PHE A 13 7.08 -1.98 24.80
C PHE A 13 5.84 -2.53 25.53
N VAL A 14 4.63 -2.33 25.00
CA VAL A 14 3.37 -2.72 25.69
C VAL A 14 3.09 -4.22 25.62
N PHE A 15 3.73 -4.97 24.72
CA PHE A 15 3.48 -6.41 24.53
C PHE A 15 4.23 -7.35 25.51
N LEU A 16 5.07 -6.83 26.42
CA LEU A 16 6.00 -7.65 27.20
C LEU A 16 5.54 -8.08 28.61
N SER A 17 4.34 -7.71 29.07
CA SER A 17 3.96 -7.89 30.50
C SER A 17 2.86 -8.93 30.79
N GLY A 18 2.41 -9.72 29.80
CA GLY A 18 1.39 -10.75 29.98
C GLY A 18 1.95 -12.16 30.20
N SER A 19 2.45 -12.49 31.39
CA SER A 19 2.91 -13.85 31.73
C SER A 19 2.12 -14.43 32.89
N VAL A 20 1.08 -15.22 32.59
CA VAL A 20 0.37 -16.07 33.56
C VAL A 20 1.22 -17.33 33.81
N GLY A 21 1.41 -17.66 35.10
CA GLY A 21 2.43 -18.59 35.58
C GLY A 21 2.18 -20.06 35.27
N LEU A 22 3.23 -20.70 34.74
CA LEU A 22 3.53 -22.14 34.77
C LEU A 22 5.05 -22.25 34.60
N THR A 23 5.83 -22.21 35.69
CA THR A 23 7.29 -22.37 35.62
C THR A 23 7.69 -23.70 36.23
N GLN A 24 7.90 -24.69 35.37
CA GLN A 24 8.88 -25.76 35.58
C GLN A 24 10.26 -25.13 35.35
N GLU A 25 11.20 -25.24 36.29
CA GLU A 25 12.49 -24.51 36.29
C GLU A 25 13.30 -24.67 34.99
N GLY A 26 13.16 -25.79 34.26
CA GLY A 26 13.82 -26.00 32.97
C GLY A 26 13.34 -25.09 31.83
N ASN A 27 12.06 -24.70 31.85
CA ASN A 27 11.43 -23.93 30.77
C ASN A 27 11.70 -22.43 30.87
N SER A 28 12.00 -21.94 32.09
CA SER A 28 12.36 -20.53 32.33
C SER A 28 13.52 -20.09 31.45
N ARG A 29 14.55 -20.92 31.30
CA ARG A 29 15.78 -20.56 30.57
C ARG A 29 15.55 -20.36 29.07
N LEU A 30 14.68 -21.16 28.44
CA LEU A 30 14.37 -21.06 27.01
C LEU A 30 13.51 -19.82 26.71
N ILE A 31 12.60 -19.48 27.63
CA ILE A 31 11.82 -18.23 27.56
C ILE A 31 12.74 -17.02 27.73
N ASP A 32 13.65 -17.05 28.70
CA ASP A 32 14.64 -15.97 28.90
C ASP A 32 15.55 -15.77 27.68
N GLU A 33 15.92 -16.87 27.01
CA GLU A 33 16.69 -16.83 25.77
C GLU A 33 15.88 -16.18 24.63
N TRP A 34 14.59 -16.49 24.50
CA TRP A 34 13.69 -15.84 23.54
C TRP A 34 13.55 -14.33 23.80
N GLU A 35 13.30 -13.94 25.06
CA GLU A 35 13.19 -12.54 25.46
C GLU A 35 14.48 -11.76 25.23
N THR A 36 15.63 -12.39 25.49
CA THR A 36 16.94 -11.82 25.21
C THR A 36 17.14 -11.61 23.71
N ALA A 37 16.75 -12.58 22.88
CA ALA A 37 16.84 -12.46 21.42
C ALA A 37 15.98 -11.31 20.89
N LYS A 38 14.75 -11.15 21.38
CA LYS A 38 13.88 -10.01 21.04
C LYS A 38 14.54 -8.68 21.41
N LYS A 39 15.07 -8.55 22.63
CA LYS A 39 15.78 -7.33 23.08
C LYS A 39 16.99 -7.01 22.21
N VAL A 40 17.80 -8.01 21.85
CA VAL A 40 18.96 -7.84 20.96
C VAL A 40 18.53 -7.39 19.57
N TYR A 41 17.47 -7.98 19.01
CA TYR A 41 16.90 -7.55 17.73
C TYR A 41 16.51 -6.06 17.77
N PHE A 42 15.74 -5.64 18.77
CA PHE A 42 15.30 -4.24 18.88
C PHE A 42 16.46 -3.28 19.10
N ALA A 43 17.43 -3.63 19.95
CA ALA A 43 18.62 -2.81 20.17
C ALA A 43 19.42 -2.58 18.87
N ARG A 44 19.54 -3.61 18.02
CA ARG A 44 20.22 -3.48 16.72
C ARG A 44 19.42 -2.65 15.72
N VAL A 45 18.09 -2.79 15.69
CA VAL A 45 17.23 -1.93 14.86
C VAL A 45 17.37 -0.46 15.31
N GLU A 46 17.33 -0.19 16.61
CA GLU A 46 17.53 1.15 17.16
C GLU A 46 18.92 1.71 16.83
N GLN A 47 19.96 0.89 16.93
CA GLN A 47 21.32 1.26 16.54
C GLN A 47 21.41 1.65 15.07
N SER A 48 20.75 0.91 14.17
CA SER A 48 20.73 1.25 12.73
C SER A 48 20.07 2.62 12.47
N ILE A 49 19.02 2.95 13.22
CA ILE A 49 18.33 4.25 13.12
C ILE A 49 19.23 5.39 13.65
N LYS A 50 19.93 5.16 14.78
CA LYS A 50 20.89 6.12 15.34
C LYS A 50 22.03 6.39 14.36
N GLU A 51 22.56 5.37 13.70
CA GLU A 51 23.63 5.53 12.72
C GLU A 51 23.20 6.39 11.52
N VAL A 52 22.02 6.13 10.95
CA VAL A 52 21.45 6.97 9.88
C VAL A 52 21.25 8.41 10.35
N THR A 53 20.74 8.59 11.57
CA THR A 53 20.53 9.93 12.15
C THR A 53 21.84 10.69 12.30
N ASN A 54 22.91 10.03 12.75
CA ASN A 54 24.23 10.62 12.88
C ASN A 54 24.83 10.98 11.51
N GLN A 55 24.67 10.14 10.50
CA GLN A 55 25.11 10.45 9.13
C GLN A 55 24.36 11.67 8.58
N LEU A 56 23.05 11.76 8.83
CA LEU A 56 22.24 12.93 8.47
C LEU A 56 22.70 14.21 9.18
N ASP A 57 23.05 14.14 10.47
CA ASP A 57 23.56 15.31 11.21
C ASP A 57 24.91 15.79 10.65
N GLN A 58 25.81 14.86 10.30
CA GLN A 58 27.09 15.18 9.67
C GLN A 58 26.89 15.83 8.30
N LEU A 59 26.00 15.27 7.48
CA LEU A 59 25.64 15.85 6.18
C LEU A 59 25.04 17.24 6.33
N GLU A 60 24.09 17.42 7.26
CA GLU A 60 23.46 18.71 7.51
C GLU A 60 24.48 19.78 7.91
N LYS A 61 25.41 19.43 8.81
CA LYS A 61 26.50 20.32 9.20
C LYS A 61 27.34 20.74 8.00
N SER A 62 27.76 19.78 7.17
CA SER A 62 28.57 20.06 5.97
C SER A 62 27.86 20.96 4.95
N ILE A 63 26.56 20.75 4.74
CA ILE A 63 25.75 21.55 3.81
C ILE A 63 25.58 22.99 4.33
N ARG A 64 25.38 23.14 5.64
CA ARG A 64 25.30 24.47 6.29
C ARG A 64 26.61 25.24 6.16
N GLU A 65 27.74 24.57 6.36
CA GLU A 65 29.08 25.16 6.17
C GLU A 65 29.33 25.57 4.72
N ALA A 66 28.82 24.80 3.76
CA ALA A 66 28.89 25.12 2.33
C ALA A 66 27.92 26.25 1.90
N GLY A 67 26.93 26.60 2.72
CA GLY A 67 25.94 27.64 2.41
C GLY A 67 24.88 27.23 1.35
N ASP A 68 24.75 25.93 1.04
CA ASP A 68 23.79 25.45 0.05
C ASP A 68 22.38 25.30 0.66
N LEU A 69 21.59 26.37 0.57
CA LEU A 69 20.23 26.42 1.12
C LEU A 69 19.27 25.45 0.43
N GLN A 70 19.48 25.12 -0.84
CA GLN A 70 18.61 24.21 -1.58
C GLN A 70 18.84 22.78 -1.11
N GLU A 71 20.10 22.37 -1.02
CA GLU A 71 20.46 21.04 -0.52
C GLU A 71 20.08 20.88 0.97
N LEU A 72 20.16 21.95 1.77
CA LEU A 72 19.71 21.93 3.17
C LEU A 72 18.21 21.67 3.29
N ARG A 73 17.38 22.27 2.43
CA ARG A 73 15.94 22.01 2.39
C ARG A 73 15.66 20.56 2.00
N LYS A 74 16.32 20.07 0.93
CA LYS A 74 16.20 18.69 0.49
C LYS A 74 16.56 17.68 1.59
N LEU A 75 17.67 17.90 2.31
CA LEU A 75 18.07 17.01 3.40
C LEU A 75 17.04 16.99 4.54
N LYS A 76 16.40 18.14 4.85
CA LYS A 76 15.34 18.21 5.87
C LYS A 76 14.10 17.43 5.45
N ASP A 77 13.72 17.52 4.19
CA ASP A 77 12.60 16.74 3.64
C ASP A 77 12.91 15.23 3.68
N GLU A 78 14.13 14.83 3.31
CA GLU A 78 14.59 13.43 3.42
C GLU A 78 14.61 12.94 4.88
N ARG A 79 15.02 13.81 5.82
CA ARG A 79 15.01 13.51 7.26
C ARG A 79 13.59 13.32 7.82
N SER A 80 12.63 14.16 7.42
CA SER A 80 11.22 13.99 7.80
C SER A 80 10.68 12.67 7.22
N SER A 81 10.97 12.42 5.94
CA SER A 81 10.58 11.19 5.26
C SER A 81 11.14 9.95 5.95
N PHE A 82 12.40 9.97 6.38
CA PHE A 82 13.00 8.86 7.14
C PHE A 82 12.34 8.68 8.52
N ALA A 83 12.06 9.76 9.24
CA ALA A 83 11.43 9.68 10.56
C ALA A 83 9.99 9.16 10.49
N GLU A 84 9.24 9.52 9.44
CA GLU A 84 7.84 9.12 9.26
C GLU A 84 7.70 7.73 8.62
N SER A 85 8.52 7.43 7.61
CA SER A 85 8.33 6.25 6.75
C SER A 85 9.51 5.27 6.77
N GLY A 86 10.59 5.56 7.50
CA GLY A 86 11.82 4.77 7.46
C GLY A 86 12.53 4.77 6.10
N THR A 87 12.09 5.60 5.15
CA THR A 87 12.71 5.70 3.82
C THR A 87 14.10 6.29 3.94
N LEU A 88 15.12 5.51 3.57
CA LEU A 88 16.52 5.93 3.68
C LEU A 88 16.82 7.17 2.82
N PRO A 89 17.46 8.20 3.39
CA PRO A 89 17.95 9.37 2.66
C PRO A 89 18.89 8.96 1.51
N THR A 90 18.91 9.75 0.44
CA THR A 90 19.64 9.39 -0.80
C THR A 90 21.15 9.37 -0.60
N LYS A 91 21.67 10.23 0.28
CA LYS A 91 23.10 10.38 0.58
C LYS A 91 23.61 9.48 1.72
N VAL A 92 22.73 8.72 2.37
CA VAL A 92 23.08 7.79 3.44
C VAL A 92 23.41 6.43 2.85
N SER A 93 24.49 5.80 3.31
CA SER A 93 24.89 4.49 2.83
C SER A 93 23.85 3.43 3.23
N ARG A 94 23.19 2.85 2.23
CA ARG A 94 22.21 1.77 2.44
C ARG A 94 22.84 0.49 2.97
N ALA A 95 24.11 0.25 2.63
CA ALA A 95 24.78 -1.01 2.93
C ALA A 95 24.84 -1.29 4.45
N SER A 96 25.19 -0.29 5.26
CA SER A 96 25.29 -0.44 6.72
C SER A 96 23.91 -0.68 7.35
N TYR A 97 22.93 0.16 6.99
CA TYR A 97 21.57 0.07 7.53
C TYR A 97 20.88 -1.25 7.19
N ASP A 98 20.88 -1.64 5.90
CA ASP A 98 20.25 -2.88 5.45
C ASP A 98 20.97 -4.09 6.05
N SER A 99 22.30 -4.07 6.13
CA SER A 99 23.07 -5.16 6.73
C SER A 99 22.74 -5.35 8.20
N LEU A 100 22.69 -4.29 9.00
CA LEU A 100 22.38 -4.40 10.44
C LEU A 100 20.99 -4.98 10.69
N ARG A 101 19.97 -4.50 9.95
CA ARG A 101 18.60 -4.99 10.09
C ARG A 101 18.45 -6.42 9.59
N LYS A 102 19.08 -6.76 8.47
CA LYS A 102 19.10 -8.12 7.94
C LYS A 102 19.73 -9.09 8.93
N THR A 103 20.93 -8.79 9.44
CA THR A 103 21.61 -9.64 10.42
C THR A 103 20.79 -9.80 11.70
N ALA A 104 20.17 -8.72 12.20
CA ALA A 104 19.30 -8.81 13.36
C ALA A 104 18.09 -9.74 13.12
N SER A 105 17.44 -9.63 11.95
CA SER A 105 16.30 -10.49 11.59
C SER A 105 16.71 -11.96 11.40
N GLU A 106 17.86 -12.20 10.76
CA GLU A 106 18.40 -13.56 10.57
C GLU A 106 18.77 -14.21 11.90
N ASP A 107 19.40 -13.47 12.82
CA ASP A 107 19.71 -13.94 14.16
C ASP A 107 18.45 -14.28 14.95
N LEU A 108 17.44 -13.41 14.96
CA LEU A 108 16.17 -13.67 15.65
C LEU A 108 15.47 -14.91 15.08
N THR A 109 15.45 -15.05 13.75
CA THR A 109 14.86 -16.21 13.07
C THR A 109 15.62 -17.50 13.39
N LYS A 110 16.95 -17.45 13.45
CA LYS A 110 17.80 -18.58 13.80
C LYS A 110 17.55 -19.00 15.26
N THR A 111 17.50 -18.05 16.18
CA THR A 111 17.20 -18.32 17.59
C THR A 111 15.81 -18.93 17.76
N LYS A 112 14.79 -18.38 17.10
CA LYS A 112 13.44 -18.96 17.06
C LYS A 112 13.46 -20.44 16.64
N LYS A 113 14.06 -20.74 15.48
CA LYS A 113 14.13 -22.12 14.96
C LYS A 113 14.83 -23.06 15.94
N SER A 114 15.93 -22.62 16.53
CA SER A 114 16.68 -23.39 17.55
C SER A 114 15.86 -23.63 18.82
N LEU A 115 15.12 -22.62 19.29
CA LEU A 115 14.27 -22.73 20.48
C LEU A 115 13.08 -23.66 20.25
N ILE A 116 12.39 -23.52 19.11
CA ILE A 116 11.27 -24.41 18.76
C ILE A 116 11.74 -25.86 18.70
N LEU A 117 12.85 -26.16 18.03
CA LEU A 117 13.38 -27.52 17.97
C LEU A 117 13.66 -28.10 19.37
N ARG A 118 14.32 -27.33 20.24
CA ARG A 118 14.60 -27.76 21.62
C ARG A 118 13.34 -27.96 22.46
N LEU A 119 12.33 -27.10 22.29
CA LEU A 119 11.04 -27.23 22.99
C LEU A 119 10.28 -28.47 22.51
N LEU A 120 10.26 -28.75 21.21
CA LEU A 120 9.65 -29.95 20.66
C LEU A 120 10.37 -31.23 21.14
N GLU A 121 11.71 -31.23 21.21
CA GLU A 121 12.49 -32.34 21.79
C GLU A 121 12.18 -32.56 23.28
N ALA A 122 11.92 -31.47 24.02
CA ALA A 122 11.49 -31.50 25.41
C ALA A 122 9.99 -31.85 25.58
N LYS A 123 9.25 -32.03 24.48
CA LYS A 123 7.78 -32.25 24.45
C LYS A 123 6.97 -31.10 25.04
N GLU A 124 7.47 -29.89 24.87
CA GLU A 124 6.86 -28.63 25.30
C GLU A 124 6.15 -27.94 24.13
N ASP A 125 5.19 -28.65 23.52
CA ASP A 125 4.51 -28.23 22.28
C ASP A 125 3.81 -26.86 22.44
N ASP A 126 3.18 -26.62 23.59
CA ASP A 126 2.46 -25.37 23.89
C ASP A 126 3.41 -24.16 23.91
N LEU A 127 4.61 -24.31 24.48
CA LEU A 127 5.62 -23.25 24.51
C LEU A 127 6.21 -23.02 23.11
N ALA A 128 6.44 -24.09 22.34
CA ALA A 128 6.90 -23.99 20.97
C ALA A 128 5.88 -23.22 20.10
N GLN A 129 4.59 -23.55 20.24
CA GLN A 129 3.50 -22.85 19.56
C GLN A 129 3.41 -21.38 19.99
N ARG A 130 3.55 -21.08 21.29
CA ARG A 130 3.55 -19.70 21.79
C ARG A 130 4.68 -18.87 21.17
N ILE A 131 5.91 -19.37 21.15
CA ILE A 131 7.05 -18.67 20.51
C ILE A 131 6.80 -18.47 19.01
N ASP A 132 6.20 -19.45 18.34
CA ASP A 132 5.84 -19.34 16.93
C ASP A 132 4.82 -18.22 16.68
N MET A 133 3.76 -18.15 17.51
CA MET A 133 2.76 -17.09 17.47
C MET A 133 3.36 -15.72 17.80
N GLU A 134 4.16 -15.58 18.85
CA GLU A 134 4.80 -14.30 19.19
C GLU A 134 5.69 -13.78 18.06
N PHE A 135 6.43 -14.66 17.39
CA PHE A 135 7.19 -14.26 16.20
C PHE A 135 6.28 -13.84 15.05
N GLN A 136 5.15 -14.53 14.86
CA GLN A 136 4.18 -14.18 13.84
C GLN A 136 3.54 -12.82 14.15
N GLU A 137 3.17 -12.53 15.39
CA GLU A 137 2.69 -11.23 15.86
C GLU A 137 3.73 -10.13 15.62
N LEU A 138 5.01 -10.37 15.96
CA LEU A 138 6.08 -9.42 15.65
C LEU A 138 6.20 -9.16 14.14
N SER A 139 6.03 -10.19 13.32
CA SER A 139 6.00 -10.05 11.87
C SER A 139 4.76 -9.28 11.41
N ASP A 140 3.60 -9.49 12.01
CA ASP A 140 2.34 -8.85 11.64
C ASP A 140 2.34 -7.36 12.05
N VAL A 141 2.97 -7.01 13.18
CA VAL A 141 3.23 -5.63 13.58
C VAL A 141 4.11 -4.92 12.55
N LEU A 142 5.18 -5.58 12.08
CA LEU A 142 6.01 -5.05 11.01
C LEU A 142 5.21 -4.85 9.70
N MET A 143 4.33 -5.80 9.37
CA MET A 143 3.45 -5.69 8.20
C MET A 143 2.44 -4.55 8.34
N SER A 144 1.88 -4.35 9.54
CA SER A 144 0.95 -3.26 9.83
C SER A 144 1.61 -1.89 9.62
N ASP A 145 2.84 -1.71 10.10
CA ASP A 145 3.62 -0.48 9.86
C ASP A 145 3.91 -0.27 8.36
N ILE A 146 4.29 -1.33 7.64
CA ILE A 146 4.50 -1.29 6.18
C ILE A 146 3.22 -0.86 5.45
N LEU A 147 2.07 -1.44 5.80
CA LEU A 147 0.78 -1.09 5.21
C LEU A 147 0.31 0.32 5.58
N ALA A 148 0.57 0.76 6.82
CA ALA A 148 0.27 2.12 7.25
C ALA A 148 1.08 3.14 6.44
N ARG A 149 2.37 2.90 6.24
CA ARG A 149 3.24 3.75 5.40
C ARG A 149 2.77 3.79 3.95
N TRP A 150 2.38 2.64 3.41
CA TRP A 150 1.80 2.56 2.07
C TRP A 150 0.51 3.39 1.95
N ASN A 151 -0.40 3.27 2.91
CA ASN A 151 -1.66 4.02 2.93
C ASN A 151 -1.42 5.53 3.06
N THR A 152 -0.49 5.96 3.90
CA THR A 152 -0.11 7.38 4.02
C THR A 152 0.42 7.92 2.69
N ALA A 153 1.34 7.21 2.04
CA ALA A 153 1.86 7.62 0.74
C ALA A 153 0.78 7.65 -0.34
N ARG A 154 -0.18 6.72 -0.30
CA ARG A 154 -1.33 6.71 -1.21
C ARG A 154 -2.25 7.92 -0.98
N MET A 155 -2.56 8.27 0.26
CA MET A 155 -3.37 9.45 0.56
C MET A 155 -2.68 10.74 0.11
N GLN A 156 -1.38 10.88 0.36
CA GLN A 156 -0.59 12.02 -0.12
C GLN A 156 -0.58 12.09 -1.65
N HIS A 157 -0.47 10.95 -2.33
CA HIS A 157 -0.59 10.88 -3.79
C HIS A 157 -1.97 11.35 -4.27
N GLU A 158 -3.05 10.87 -3.65
CA GLU A 158 -4.42 11.29 -3.97
C GLU A 158 -4.60 12.81 -3.77
N GLU A 159 -4.08 13.38 -2.68
CA GLU A 159 -4.08 14.82 -2.42
C GLU A 159 -3.29 15.61 -3.48
N GLU A 160 -2.11 15.12 -3.88
CA GLU A 160 -1.30 15.77 -4.92
C GLU A 160 -1.95 15.68 -6.30
N VAL A 161 -2.65 14.59 -6.61
CA VAL A 161 -3.44 14.43 -7.84
C VAL A 161 -4.63 15.40 -7.85
N GLU A 162 -5.36 15.54 -6.74
CA GLU A 162 -6.44 16.52 -6.63
C GLU A 162 -5.92 17.97 -6.71
N SER A 163 -4.76 18.24 -6.10
CA SER A 163 -4.07 19.52 -6.24
C SER A 163 -3.74 19.80 -7.71
N ALA A 164 -3.21 18.82 -8.45
CA ALA A 164 -2.93 18.97 -9.88
C ALA A 164 -4.22 19.22 -10.69
N LYS A 165 -5.31 18.50 -10.41
CA LYS A 165 -6.61 18.73 -11.06
C LYS A 165 -7.13 20.14 -10.82
N SER A 166 -6.97 20.67 -9.60
CA SER A 166 -7.42 22.02 -9.25
C SER A 166 -6.79 23.10 -10.13
N LEU A 167 -5.53 22.93 -10.57
CA LEU A 167 -4.87 23.87 -11.48
C LEU A 167 -5.59 24.00 -12.82
N ILE A 168 -6.04 22.88 -13.40
CA ILE A 168 -6.81 22.86 -14.65
C ILE A 168 -8.17 23.52 -14.44
N LEU A 169 -8.84 23.21 -13.33
CA LEU A 169 -10.16 23.77 -13.01
C LEU A 169 -10.13 25.28 -12.82
N VAL A 170 -9.08 25.83 -12.18
CA VAL A 170 -8.89 27.28 -12.03
C VAL A 170 -8.69 27.95 -13.39
N GLN A 171 -7.90 27.36 -14.29
CA GLN A 171 -7.70 27.93 -15.63
C GLN A 171 -9.00 27.89 -16.47
N LEU A 172 -9.78 26.80 -16.35
CA LEU A 172 -11.08 26.70 -16.99
C LEU A 172 -12.09 27.73 -16.45
N ALA A 173 -12.12 27.95 -15.14
CA ALA A 173 -12.98 28.96 -14.53
C ALA A 173 -12.64 30.36 -15.06
N LYS A 174 -11.35 30.71 -15.09
CA LYS A 174 -10.89 31.99 -15.65
C LYS A 174 -11.31 32.18 -17.11
N LYS A 175 -11.21 31.14 -17.95
CA LYS A 175 -11.66 31.20 -19.34
C LYS A 175 -13.18 31.31 -19.47
N GLU A 176 -13.93 30.64 -18.59
CA GLU A 176 -15.39 30.74 -18.57
C GLU A 176 -15.84 32.16 -18.26
N ASP A 177 -15.22 32.80 -17.26
CA ASP A 177 -15.52 34.18 -16.87
C ASP A 177 -15.20 35.15 -18.02
N GLN A 178 -14.04 34.98 -18.68
CA GLN A 178 -13.69 35.76 -19.87
C GLN A 178 -14.70 35.56 -21.02
N ALA A 179 -15.20 34.34 -21.25
CA ALA A 179 -16.20 34.08 -22.29
C ALA A 179 -17.56 34.73 -21.96
N ARG A 180 -17.93 34.79 -20.68
CA ARG A 180 -19.13 35.50 -20.21
C ARG A 180 -19.00 37.00 -20.39
N GLU A 181 -17.87 37.58 -20.01
CA GLU A 181 -17.57 39.01 -20.19
C GLU A 181 -17.63 39.42 -21.67
N ASN A 182 -17.18 38.55 -22.57
CA ASN A 182 -17.23 38.76 -24.01
C ASN A 182 -18.58 38.38 -24.67
N ALA A 183 -19.62 38.07 -23.87
CA ALA A 183 -20.95 37.68 -24.34
C ALA A 183 -20.93 36.53 -25.38
N ALA A 184 -20.07 35.52 -25.19
CA ALA A 184 -19.90 34.37 -26.08
C ALA A 184 -20.52 33.09 -25.48
N PRO A 185 -21.86 32.89 -25.57
CA PRO A 185 -22.56 31.79 -24.90
C PRO A 185 -22.15 30.40 -25.39
N SER A 186 -21.82 30.25 -26.67
CA SER A 186 -21.33 28.98 -27.23
C SER A 186 -20.00 28.53 -26.61
N VAL A 187 -19.10 29.49 -26.35
CA VAL A 187 -17.80 29.22 -25.73
C VAL A 187 -17.96 28.82 -24.26
N VAL A 188 -18.91 29.44 -23.54
CA VAL A 188 -19.23 29.06 -22.15
C VAL A 188 -19.69 27.61 -22.07
N GLU A 189 -20.58 27.16 -22.97
CA GLU A 189 -21.06 25.78 -22.98
C GLU A 189 -19.97 24.77 -23.40
N GLU A 190 -19.08 25.13 -24.33
CA GLU A 190 -17.91 24.31 -24.68
C GLU A 190 -16.96 24.14 -23.47
N ILE A 191 -16.74 25.21 -22.70
CA ILE A 191 -15.90 25.17 -21.48
C ILE A 191 -16.53 24.29 -20.41
N LYS A 192 -17.84 24.39 -20.16
CA LYS A 192 -18.56 23.52 -19.21
C LYS A 192 -18.47 22.05 -19.62
N THR A 193 -18.68 21.75 -20.90
CA THR A 193 -18.56 20.40 -21.44
C THR A 193 -17.14 19.86 -21.26
N SER A 194 -16.13 20.68 -21.55
CA SER A 194 -14.72 20.32 -21.38
C SER A 194 -14.36 20.11 -19.90
N ARG A 195 -14.90 20.93 -18.99
CA ARG A 195 -14.75 20.72 -17.53
C ARG A 195 -15.31 19.38 -17.11
N GLN A 196 -16.50 19.02 -17.59
CA GLN A 196 -17.12 17.74 -17.27
C GLN A 196 -16.29 16.57 -17.81
N LEU A 197 -15.83 16.65 -19.07
CA LEU A 197 -14.96 15.63 -19.66
C LEU A 197 -13.61 15.49 -18.91
N PHE A 198 -13.06 16.59 -18.39
CA PHE A 198 -11.86 16.54 -17.56
C PHE A 198 -12.13 15.82 -16.23
N LEU A 199 -13.21 16.16 -15.53
CA LEU A 199 -13.57 15.56 -14.25
C LEU A 199 -13.91 14.06 -14.39
N GLU A 200 -14.63 13.68 -15.44
CA GLU A 200 -15.08 12.30 -15.64
C GLU A 200 -14.01 11.40 -16.28
N LYS A 201 -13.24 11.93 -17.23
CA LYS A 201 -12.37 11.13 -18.11
C LYS A 201 -10.91 11.55 -18.08
N GLY A 202 -10.56 12.60 -17.32
CA GLY A 202 -9.20 13.15 -17.30
C GLY A 202 -8.77 13.80 -18.62
N VAL A 203 -9.71 14.09 -19.53
CA VAL A 203 -9.39 14.69 -20.84
C VAL A 203 -9.03 16.16 -20.63
N ILE A 204 -7.77 16.51 -20.90
CA ILE A 204 -7.30 17.89 -20.74
C ILE A 204 -8.01 18.78 -21.79
N PRO A 205 -8.70 19.86 -21.36
CA PRO A 205 -9.40 20.76 -22.26
C PRO A 205 -8.50 21.41 -23.32
N ARG A 206 -9.03 21.63 -24.52
CA ARG A 206 -8.30 22.33 -25.58
C ARG A 206 -7.90 23.74 -25.15
N GLY A 207 -6.67 24.13 -25.49
CA GLY A 207 -6.12 25.44 -25.14
C GLY A 207 -5.71 25.59 -23.67
N ILE A 208 -5.77 24.54 -22.86
CA ILE A 208 -5.08 24.47 -21.57
C ILE A 208 -3.77 23.72 -21.79
N SER A 209 -2.65 24.30 -21.34
CA SER A 209 -1.36 23.62 -21.45
C SER A 209 -1.30 22.44 -20.48
N PRO A 210 -1.01 21.22 -20.95
CA PRO A 210 -0.95 20.05 -20.09
C PRO A 210 0.30 20.04 -19.21
N ALA A 211 1.35 20.79 -19.58
CA ALA A 211 2.70 20.64 -19.02
C ALA A 211 2.76 20.77 -17.48
N ALA A 212 2.06 21.75 -16.89
CA ALA A 212 2.08 21.95 -15.43
C ALA A 212 1.35 20.82 -14.69
N TYR A 213 0.23 20.36 -15.23
CA TYR A 213 -0.55 19.25 -14.69
C TYR A 213 0.23 17.93 -14.79
N GLU A 214 0.81 17.65 -15.96
CA GLU A 214 1.62 16.45 -16.20
C GLU A 214 2.88 16.43 -15.33
N ALA A 215 3.56 17.57 -15.16
CA ALA A 215 4.73 17.66 -14.29
C ALA A 215 4.37 17.39 -12.81
N GLN A 216 3.23 17.90 -12.34
CA GLN A 216 2.78 17.66 -10.96
C GLN A 216 2.34 16.21 -10.75
N LEU A 217 1.63 15.62 -11.71
CA LEU A 217 1.30 14.19 -11.68
C LEU A 217 2.55 13.31 -11.71
N ALA A 218 3.53 13.62 -12.56
CA ALA A 218 4.78 12.88 -12.64
C ALA A 218 5.51 12.88 -11.29
N LYS A 219 5.56 14.05 -10.63
CA LYS A 219 6.15 14.19 -9.29
C LYS A 219 5.41 13.38 -8.23
N ALA A 220 4.08 13.40 -8.24
CA ALA A 220 3.26 12.61 -7.32
C ALA A 220 3.50 11.10 -7.52
N ASN A 221 3.49 10.65 -8.78
CA ASN A 221 3.75 9.26 -9.15
C ASN A 221 5.16 8.82 -8.73
N GLU A 222 6.17 9.66 -8.95
CA GLU A 222 7.55 9.38 -8.55
C GLU A 222 7.66 9.17 -7.04
N LYS A 223 7.01 10.01 -6.22
CA LYS A 223 7.00 9.85 -4.76
C LYS A 223 6.35 8.54 -4.33
N LEU A 224 5.18 8.22 -4.90
CA LEU A 224 4.47 6.98 -4.59
C LEU A 224 5.29 5.74 -5.02
N GLU A 225 5.96 5.80 -6.17
CA GLU A 225 6.86 4.76 -6.66
C GLU A 225 8.07 4.56 -5.75
N GLN A 226 8.69 5.65 -5.28
CA GLN A 226 9.83 5.59 -4.34
C GLN A 226 9.45 4.89 -3.03
N VAL A 227 8.29 5.25 -2.44
CA VAL A 227 7.79 4.59 -1.22
C VAL A 227 7.52 3.11 -1.50
N ASN A 228 6.83 2.79 -2.59
CA ASN A 228 6.54 1.39 -2.94
C ASN A 228 7.81 0.56 -3.14
N LYS A 229 8.82 1.06 -3.86
CA LYS A 229 10.12 0.39 -4.02
C LYS A 229 10.79 0.11 -2.67
N ALA A 230 10.74 1.07 -1.74
CA ALA A 230 11.29 0.89 -0.39
C ALA A 230 10.52 -0.19 0.40
N LEU A 231 9.20 -0.22 0.31
CA LEU A 231 8.37 -1.22 0.98
C LEU A 231 8.56 -2.63 0.41
N VAL A 232 8.52 -2.78 -0.92
CA VAL A 232 8.78 -4.06 -1.63
C VAL A 232 10.14 -4.61 -1.23
N ARG A 233 11.18 -3.78 -1.21
CA ARG A 233 12.52 -4.20 -0.78
C ARG A 233 12.54 -4.64 0.68
N THR A 234 11.87 -3.93 1.58
CA THR A 234 11.76 -4.30 3.00
C THR A 234 11.11 -5.68 3.14
N LEU A 235 10.05 -5.96 2.37
CA LEU A 235 9.36 -7.25 2.35
C LEU A 235 10.24 -8.37 1.79
N LEU A 236 11.01 -8.12 0.73
CA LEU A 236 11.96 -9.09 0.17
C LEU A 236 13.10 -9.42 1.16
N ILE A 237 13.64 -8.42 1.87
CA ILE A 237 14.64 -8.65 2.93
C ILE A 237 14.07 -9.52 4.05
N ALA A 238 12.80 -9.32 4.39
CA ALA A 238 12.07 -10.14 5.35
C ALA A 238 11.63 -11.51 4.80
N LYS A 239 12.02 -11.88 3.56
CA LYS A 239 11.62 -13.12 2.87
C LYS A 239 10.09 -13.30 2.79
N ARG A 240 9.39 -12.20 2.49
CA ARG A 240 7.93 -12.15 2.30
C ARG A 240 7.59 -11.86 0.84
N ASP A 241 8.07 -12.70 -0.08
CA ASP A 241 7.96 -12.51 -1.53
C ASP A 241 6.51 -12.32 -2.02
N ASP A 242 5.56 -13.09 -1.48
CA ASP A 242 4.14 -12.97 -1.84
C ASP A 242 3.57 -11.58 -1.49
N LYS A 243 3.97 -11.03 -0.34
CA LYS A 243 3.54 -9.68 0.09
C LYS A 243 4.25 -8.59 -0.70
N ALA A 244 5.52 -8.78 -1.02
CA ALA A 244 6.26 -7.87 -1.91
C ALA A 244 5.59 -7.78 -3.29
N LYS A 245 5.11 -8.90 -3.81
CA LYS A 245 4.32 -8.98 -5.03
C LYS A 245 2.97 -8.26 -4.90
N GLU A 246 2.25 -8.47 -3.79
CA GLU A 246 0.98 -7.78 -3.50
C GLU A 246 1.15 -6.25 -3.51
N VAL A 247 2.16 -5.72 -2.81
CA VAL A 247 2.44 -4.27 -2.77
C VAL A 247 2.82 -3.72 -4.15
N SER A 248 3.59 -4.47 -4.94
CA SER A 248 3.96 -4.07 -6.30
C SER A 248 2.72 -3.96 -7.21
N GLN A 249 1.81 -4.93 -7.12
CA GLN A 249 0.54 -4.90 -7.87
C GLN A 249 -0.36 -3.74 -7.45
N LEU A 250 -0.30 -3.32 -6.18
CA LEU A 250 -1.04 -2.14 -5.71
C LEU A 250 -0.48 -0.84 -6.32
N LEU A 251 0.85 -0.71 -6.45
CA LEU A 251 1.46 0.43 -7.16
C LEU A 251 1.01 0.51 -8.62
N ASP A 252 1.05 -0.61 -9.34
CA ASP A 252 0.66 -0.67 -10.75
C ASP A 252 -0.80 -0.18 -10.92
N LYS A 253 -1.69 -0.56 -10.00
CA LYS A 253 -3.09 -0.09 -9.99
C LYS A 253 -3.21 1.40 -9.66
N SER A 254 -2.44 1.91 -8.71
CA SER A 254 -2.50 3.32 -8.29
C SER A 254 -1.85 4.29 -9.30
N THR A 255 -0.92 3.81 -10.12
CA THR A 255 -0.19 4.62 -11.12
C THR A 255 -0.70 4.43 -12.54
N ALA A 256 -1.58 3.45 -12.78
CA ALA A 256 -2.35 3.35 -14.01
C ALA A 256 -3.21 4.61 -14.15
N GLY A 257 -2.68 5.62 -14.85
CA GLY A 257 -3.37 6.89 -15.09
C GLY A 257 -4.69 6.70 -15.85
N PRO A 258 -5.50 7.76 -16.00
CA PRO A 258 -6.67 7.70 -16.86
C PRO A 258 -6.23 7.25 -18.26
N ALA A 259 -6.89 6.23 -18.81
CA ALA A 259 -6.58 5.69 -20.13
C ALA A 259 -6.40 6.83 -21.13
N LYS A 260 -5.23 6.88 -21.81
CA LYS A 260 -4.93 7.91 -22.81
C LYS A 260 -6.09 7.99 -23.81
N ALA A 261 -6.84 9.09 -23.76
CA ALA A 261 -7.91 9.38 -24.69
C ALA A 261 -7.32 9.55 -26.10
N GLY A 262 -7.35 8.47 -26.89
CA GLY A 262 -6.72 8.40 -28.20
C GLY A 262 -6.51 6.97 -28.69
N GLN A 263 -6.41 6.00 -27.78
CA GLN A 263 -6.69 4.61 -28.12
C GLN A 263 -8.18 4.37 -27.94
N THR A 264 -8.94 4.47 -29.02
CA THR A 264 -10.16 3.68 -29.17
C THR A 264 -9.74 2.21 -29.08
N SER A 265 -9.64 1.69 -27.86
CA SER A 265 -9.75 0.26 -27.66
C SER A 265 -11.06 -0.14 -28.32
N SER A 266 -10.97 -1.05 -29.29
CA SER A 266 -12.10 -1.81 -29.81
C SER A 266 -13.05 -2.12 -28.65
N PRO A 267 -14.38 -1.94 -28.78
CA PRO A 267 -15.31 -2.07 -27.67
C PRO A 267 -14.96 -3.32 -26.89
N GLN A 268 -14.38 -3.15 -25.69
CA GLN A 268 -14.01 -4.28 -24.85
C GLN A 268 -15.30 -5.04 -24.62
N GLN A 269 -15.34 -6.28 -25.14
CA GLN A 269 -16.47 -7.16 -25.00
C GLN A 269 -16.84 -7.19 -23.52
N ARG A 270 -18.02 -6.67 -23.19
CA ARG A 270 -18.46 -6.54 -21.80
C ARG A 270 -18.57 -7.95 -21.24
N ARG A 271 -17.68 -8.32 -20.33
CA ARG A 271 -17.71 -9.64 -19.71
C ARG A 271 -18.90 -9.73 -18.77
N VAL A 272 -19.71 -10.76 -18.95
CA VAL A 272 -20.86 -11.05 -18.09
C VAL A 272 -20.66 -12.45 -17.51
N TRP A 273 -20.67 -12.55 -16.19
CA TRP A 273 -20.76 -13.82 -15.48
C TRP A 273 -22.20 -14.05 -15.04
N ASP A 274 -22.79 -15.10 -15.54
CA ASP A 274 -24.19 -15.48 -15.36
C ASP A 274 -24.34 -16.40 -14.16
N ASN A 275 -24.94 -15.90 -13.08
CA ASN A 275 -25.13 -16.65 -11.83
C ASN A 275 -26.44 -17.43 -11.87
N GLN A 276 -26.34 -18.71 -12.19
CA GLN A 276 -27.49 -19.59 -12.36
C GLN A 276 -28.14 -19.96 -11.03
N THR A 277 -27.39 -19.96 -9.93
CA THR A 277 -27.90 -20.29 -8.59
C THR A 277 -28.82 -19.20 -8.05
N TYR A 278 -28.46 -17.92 -8.23
CA TYR A 278 -29.20 -16.81 -7.63
C TYR A 278 -30.00 -15.96 -8.64
N SER A 279 -30.02 -16.35 -9.92
CA SER A 279 -30.70 -15.60 -11.00
C SER A 279 -30.23 -14.13 -11.09
N THR A 280 -28.93 -13.95 -10.92
CA THR A 280 -28.23 -12.66 -11.06
C THR A 280 -27.18 -12.75 -12.15
N LYS A 281 -26.68 -11.61 -12.59
CA LYS A 281 -25.51 -11.52 -13.46
C LYS A 281 -24.54 -10.50 -12.91
N ILE A 282 -23.26 -10.82 -12.98
CA ILE A 282 -22.17 -9.93 -12.60
C ILE A 282 -21.55 -9.41 -13.89
N SER A 283 -21.68 -8.12 -14.15
CA SER A 283 -21.29 -7.50 -15.43
C SER A 283 -20.29 -6.37 -15.22
N GLN A 284 -19.30 -6.32 -16.11
CA GLN A 284 -18.34 -5.23 -16.16
C GLN A 284 -19.01 -3.98 -16.76
N GLN A 285 -18.95 -2.85 -16.04
CA GLN A 285 -19.52 -1.58 -16.50
C GLN A 285 -18.45 -0.72 -17.16
N ASN A 286 -17.34 -0.48 -16.47
CA ASN A 286 -16.20 0.30 -16.96
C ASN A 286 -14.94 0.01 -16.13
N GLY A 287 -13.88 -0.48 -16.77
CA GLY A 287 -12.62 -0.83 -16.09
C GLY A 287 -12.83 -1.85 -14.98
N ASP A 288 -12.43 -1.52 -13.76
CA ASP A 288 -12.55 -2.38 -12.58
C ASP A 288 -13.90 -2.25 -11.84
N ASN A 289 -14.83 -1.48 -12.38
CA ASN A 289 -16.19 -1.35 -11.84
C ASN A 289 -17.10 -2.43 -12.40
N TRP A 290 -17.62 -3.25 -11.49
CA TRP A 290 -18.51 -4.34 -11.79
C TRP A 290 -19.82 -4.17 -11.01
N VAL A 291 -20.90 -4.77 -11.50
CA VAL A 291 -22.20 -4.73 -10.83
C VAL A 291 -22.88 -6.08 -10.87
N GLU A 292 -23.52 -6.44 -9.76
CA GLU A 292 -24.46 -7.55 -9.71
C GLU A 292 -25.88 -7.01 -9.95
N VAL A 293 -26.56 -7.61 -10.92
CA VAL A 293 -27.90 -7.20 -11.37
C VAL A 293 -28.78 -8.44 -11.42
N ARG A 294 -30.01 -8.38 -10.89
CA ARG A 294 -30.99 -9.44 -11.15
C ARG A 294 -31.39 -9.47 -12.62
N TYR A 295 -31.87 -10.60 -13.11
CA TYR A 295 -32.46 -10.64 -14.45
C TYR A 295 -33.65 -9.69 -14.63
N SER A 296 -34.33 -9.28 -13.55
CA SER A 296 -35.35 -8.23 -13.58
C SER A 296 -34.81 -6.83 -13.91
N GLY A 297 -33.49 -6.67 -14.07
CA GLY A 297 -32.84 -5.39 -14.38
C GLY A 297 -32.61 -4.50 -13.17
N LYS A 298 -33.09 -4.88 -11.98
CA LYS A 298 -32.81 -4.15 -10.74
C LYS A 298 -31.35 -4.36 -10.33
N LEU A 299 -30.59 -3.27 -10.26
CA LEU A 299 -29.26 -3.26 -9.67
C LEU A 299 -29.37 -3.76 -8.23
N GLU A 300 -28.63 -4.82 -7.91
CA GLU A 300 -28.56 -5.31 -6.53
C GLU A 300 -27.34 -4.77 -5.81
N ARG A 301 -26.14 -4.86 -6.41
CA ARG A 301 -24.90 -4.57 -5.70
C ARG A 301 -23.80 -3.99 -6.59
N LYS A 302 -22.96 -3.15 -5.97
CA LYS A 302 -21.68 -2.72 -6.54
C LYS A 302 -20.59 -3.71 -6.12
N VAL A 303 -19.78 -4.13 -7.08
CA VAL A 303 -18.65 -5.05 -6.84
C VAL A 303 -17.40 -4.48 -7.49
N ARG A 304 -16.22 -4.78 -6.93
CA ARG A 304 -14.95 -4.25 -7.43
C ARG A 304 -14.03 -5.39 -7.82
N LYS A 305 -13.40 -5.33 -9.00
CA LYS A 305 -12.38 -6.33 -9.36
C LYS A 305 -11.14 -6.18 -8.47
N VAL A 306 -10.65 -7.29 -7.93
CA VAL A 306 -9.47 -7.34 -7.07
C VAL A 306 -8.30 -8.00 -7.79
N ALA A 307 -8.54 -9.11 -8.48
CA ALA A 307 -7.53 -9.81 -9.24
C ALA A 307 -8.16 -10.50 -10.46
N GLU A 308 -7.31 -10.87 -11.42
CA GLU A 308 -7.70 -11.61 -12.61
C GLU A 308 -6.57 -12.57 -12.96
N THR A 309 -6.91 -13.84 -13.17
CA THR A 309 -6.02 -14.90 -13.64
C THR A 309 -6.62 -15.54 -14.89
N ASP A 310 -5.92 -16.51 -15.46
CA ASP A 310 -6.43 -17.38 -16.52
C ASP A 310 -7.58 -18.28 -16.05
N GLN A 311 -7.69 -18.52 -14.75
CA GLN A 311 -8.69 -19.43 -14.16
C GLN A 311 -9.94 -18.72 -13.62
N TYR A 312 -9.78 -17.52 -13.06
CA TYR A 312 -10.87 -16.80 -12.40
C TYR A 312 -10.71 -15.28 -12.41
N ILE A 313 -11.84 -14.61 -12.16
CA ILE A 313 -11.87 -13.19 -11.79
C ILE A 313 -12.22 -13.09 -10.31
N GLU A 314 -11.37 -12.44 -9.52
CA GLU A 314 -11.64 -12.19 -8.10
C GLU A 314 -12.26 -10.81 -7.92
N ILE A 315 -13.38 -10.76 -7.21
CA ILE A 315 -14.14 -9.54 -6.93
C ILE A 315 -14.34 -9.37 -5.42
N LEU A 316 -14.43 -8.12 -4.99
CA LEU A 316 -14.84 -7.72 -3.64
C LEU A 316 -16.31 -7.33 -3.66
N LEU A 317 -17.12 -8.03 -2.87
CA LEU A 317 -18.49 -7.66 -2.56
C LEU A 317 -18.47 -6.55 -1.52
N LEU A 318 -18.67 -5.29 -1.95
CA LEU A 318 -18.42 -4.11 -1.12
C LEU A 318 -19.32 -4.01 0.11
N ASP A 319 -20.55 -4.53 0.02
CA ASP A 319 -21.53 -4.53 1.12
C ASP A 319 -21.16 -5.52 2.24
N ARG A 320 -20.54 -6.64 1.88
CA ARG A 320 -20.19 -7.73 2.83
C ARG A 320 -18.71 -7.79 3.17
N GLN A 321 -17.88 -7.01 2.46
CA GLN A 321 -16.41 -7.09 2.56
C GLN A 321 -15.88 -8.51 2.33
N HIS A 322 -16.55 -9.30 1.48
CA HIS A 322 -16.15 -10.67 1.13
C HIS A 322 -15.49 -10.71 -0.25
N LEU A 323 -14.44 -11.52 -0.38
CA LEU A 323 -13.85 -11.85 -1.67
C LEU A 323 -14.60 -13.01 -2.31
N MET A 324 -14.84 -12.94 -3.61
CA MET A 324 -15.47 -13.97 -4.41
C MET A 324 -14.65 -14.22 -5.68
N ARG A 325 -14.42 -15.48 -6.05
CA ARG A 325 -13.77 -15.87 -7.30
C ARG A 325 -14.82 -16.41 -8.27
N LEU A 326 -14.85 -15.84 -9.46
CA LEU A 326 -15.73 -16.23 -10.56
C LEU A 326 -14.91 -17.08 -11.54
N TYR A 327 -15.14 -18.39 -11.52
CA TYR A 327 -14.51 -19.34 -12.44
C TYR A 327 -15.36 -19.51 -13.69
N LYS A 328 -14.92 -20.41 -14.59
CA LYS A 328 -15.64 -20.71 -15.83
C LYS A 328 -17.05 -21.26 -15.60
N ASP A 329 -17.24 -22.06 -14.54
CA ASP A 329 -18.44 -22.87 -14.29
C ASP A 329 -19.03 -22.70 -12.87
N HIS A 330 -18.32 -22.03 -11.95
CA HIS A 330 -18.77 -21.82 -10.58
C HIS A 330 -18.18 -20.55 -9.95
N ALA A 331 -18.62 -20.23 -8.74
CA ALA A 331 -18.02 -19.20 -7.91
C ALA A 331 -17.75 -19.71 -6.49
N ASP A 332 -16.61 -19.28 -5.95
CA ASP A 332 -16.22 -19.49 -4.56
C ASP A 332 -16.26 -18.17 -3.80
N ILE A 333 -16.56 -18.22 -2.50
CA ILE A 333 -16.45 -17.08 -1.58
C ILE A 333 -15.43 -17.37 -0.49
N TYR A 334 -14.71 -16.34 -0.05
CA TYR A 334 -13.77 -16.45 1.06
C TYR A 334 -14.46 -16.03 2.37
N ILE A 335 -14.68 -17.00 3.26
CA ILE A 335 -15.31 -16.79 4.57
C ILE A 335 -14.52 -17.57 5.62
N ASN A 336 -14.23 -16.94 6.76
CA ASN A 336 -13.53 -17.55 7.90
C ASN A 336 -12.21 -18.23 7.53
N GLY A 337 -11.41 -17.57 6.68
CA GLY A 337 -10.08 -18.04 6.30
C GLY A 337 -10.07 -19.15 5.24
N LYS A 338 -11.22 -19.52 4.67
CA LYS A 338 -11.33 -20.61 3.69
C LYS A 338 -12.16 -20.19 2.48
N TRP A 339 -11.77 -20.71 1.31
CA TRP A 339 -12.59 -20.65 0.10
C TRP A 339 -13.63 -21.76 0.14
N GLY A 340 -14.87 -21.42 -0.18
CA GLY A 340 -15.97 -22.38 -0.30
C GLY A 340 -16.83 -22.07 -1.51
N TRP A 341 -17.25 -23.12 -2.19
CA TRP A 341 -18.20 -23.04 -3.30
C TRP A 341 -19.53 -22.42 -2.85
N VAL A 342 -20.08 -21.52 -3.66
CA VAL A 342 -21.34 -20.83 -3.34
C VAL A 342 -22.35 -20.75 -4.49
N ALA A 343 -21.92 -20.84 -5.74
CA ALA A 343 -22.83 -20.73 -6.86
C ALA A 343 -22.30 -21.45 -8.11
N ASN A 344 -23.23 -21.94 -8.92
CA ASN A 344 -22.97 -22.30 -10.31
C ASN A 344 -23.17 -21.07 -11.20
N GLY A 345 -22.35 -20.96 -12.24
CA GLY A 345 -22.52 -19.90 -13.22
C GLY A 345 -21.61 -20.08 -14.42
N LYS A 346 -21.64 -19.13 -15.34
CA LYS A 346 -20.80 -19.21 -16.54
C LYS A 346 -20.51 -17.83 -17.13
N TRP A 347 -19.39 -17.70 -17.82
CA TRP A 347 -19.17 -16.54 -18.67
C TRP A 347 -20.11 -16.58 -19.88
N VAL A 348 -20.71 -15.44 -20.20
CA VAL A 348 -21.57 -15.24 -21.37
C VAL A 348 -20.92 -14.16 -22.23
N ASP A 349 -20.76 -14.50 -23.52
CA ASP A 349 -20.13 -13.66 -24.53
C ASP A 349 -21.01 -12.50 -25.01
#